data_AF-A0A182QNG2-F1
#
_entry.id   AF-A0A182QNG2-F1
#
_cell.length_a   1.000
_cell.length_b   1.000
_cell.length_c   1.000
_cell.angle_alpha   90.00
_cell.angle_beta   90.00
_cell.angle_gamma   90.00
#
_symmetry.space_group_name_H-M   'P 1'
#
loop_
_entity.id
_entity.type
_entity.pdbx_description
1 polymer ?
#
loop_
_entity_poly.entity_id
_entity_poly.type
_entity_poly.pdbx_seq_one_letter_code
_entity_poly.pdbx_strand_id
1 'polypeptide(L)'
;MGLFLRYLLTLPLLTAVTFTGNAHGGNLVKRSLKNTVPCFEDGRFYRNPDRPEHKMWTNTECAKYYLCLDGEVFEFKCSVGLLFDVSRQICDFKQNVENCDVTAEARVPKPLLENAKCEERSQLGCGDGTCLPNEYFCDGSVDCEDGSDEGWCDVENDPNAADPCDLSVCELPECFCSKDGTIIPGRLERYHTPQMILLTFDDAINFENWELYTEKIFTPARKNPNGCPIRATYFISHQYTNYAQVQRMWNDGHEIAVHSITHRGPEEWWSRNATIEDWFDEMVGQANIINRFANVRMEELRGMRVPFLRVGWNRQFLMMKEFGFVYDSSMVAPFSNPPLWPYTLDYKMPHACNGNNQYCPSRSYPGIWELVMNQLEAGEYTCGMVDTCPPHMNGEDVYRMFVHNFKRHYHSNRAPLGLYFHSTWFRKQEYLDAFLRFLDEMAKYPDVYFVTNNQAIEWMRNPTASNQLGHFEPWQCRPKQLDPQEQACNLPRTCKLHSRVLQQDRYLATCNECPAQYPWIRNEFGLD
;
A
#
# COMPACT_ATOMS: atom_id res chain seq x y z
N MET A 1 -22.07 -39.39 22.30
CA MET A 1 -23.23 -38.67 22.87
C MET A 1 -22.95 -37.19 22.66
N GLY A 2 -23.74 -36.52 21.83
CA GLY A 2 -23.54 -35.12 21.41
C GLY A 2 -22.94 -34.96 20.01
N LEU A 3 -23.78 -35.08 18.99
CA LEU A 3 -23.44 -34.88 17.57
C LEU A 3 -23.32 -33.38 17.25
N PHE A 4 -22.25 -32.99 16.56
CA PHE A 4 -22.26 -31.83 15.65
C PHE A 4 -21.79 -32.35 14.29
N LEU A 5 -22.74 -32.47 13.35
CA LEU A 5 -22.45 -32.83 11.96
C LEU A 5 -22.95 -31.71 11.04
N ARG A 6 -22.01 -31.27 10.20
CA ARG A 6 -22.12 -30.41 9.02
C ARG A 6 -23.32 -30.73 8.15
N TYR A 7 -23.80 -29.74 7.39
CA TYR A 7 -24.02 -29.91 5.94
C TYR A 7 -23.85 -28.57 5.21
N LEU A 8 -22.92 -28.57 4.25
CA LEU A 8 -22.95 -27.71 3.05
C LEU A 8 -24.24 -28.01 2.27
N LEU A 9 -24.72 -27.06 1.46
CA LEU A 9 -25.00 -27.26 0.03
C LEU A 9 -25.66 -26.02 -0.61
N THR A 10 -24.92 -25.43 -1.56
CA THR A 10 -25.34 -25.06 -2.93
C THR A 10 -26.68 -24.35 -3.14
N LEU A 11 -26.62 -23.13 -3.71
CA LEU A 11 -27.68 -22.60 -4.56
C LEU A 11 -27.74 -23.36 -5.90
N PRO A 12 -28.95 -23.69 -6.36
CA PRO A 12 -29.23 -23.61 -7.80
C PRO A 12 -30.45 -22.71 -8.10
N LEU A 13 -30.30 -22.04 -9.25
CA LEU A 13 -31.23 -21.28 -10.07
C LEU A 13 -32.73 -21.33 -9.72
N LEU A 14 -33.33 -20.15 -9.52
CA LEU A 14 -34.76 -19.93 -9.56
C LEU A 14 -35.26 -19.85 -11.02
N THR A 15 -35.69 -20.98 -11.56
CA THR A 15 -36.75 -21.02 -12.59
C THR A 15 -38.09 -20.75 -11.93
N ALA A 16 -38.92 -19.93 -12.59
CA ALA A 16 -40.27 -19.58 -12.17
C ALA A 16 -41.13 -20.81 -11.89
N VAL A 17 -41.61 -20.96 -10.65
CA VAL A 17 -42.71 -21.85 -10.30
C VAL A 17 -43.68 -21.11 -9.39
N THR A 18 -44.87 -20.88 -9.95
CA THR A 18 -46.07 -20.44 -9.23
C THR A 18 -46.54 -21.54 -8.29
N PHE A 19 -46.66 -21.26 -6.99
CA PHE A 19 -47.48 -22.04 -6.07
C PHE A 19 -48.31 -21.14 -5.16
N THR A 20 -49.61 -21.32 -5.28
CA THR A 20 -50.67 -20.87 -4.38
C THR A 20 -50.62 -21.69 -3.09
N GLY A 21 -50.63 -21.04 -1.92
CA GLY A 21 -50.76 -21.77 -0.65
C GLY A 21 -50.41 -20.94 0.58
N ASN A 22 -51.45 -20.54 1.31
CA ASN A 22 -51.48 -19.65 2.46
C ASN A 22 -50.67 -20.20 3.67
N ALA A 23 -49.76 -19.39 4.24
CA ALA A 23 -49.14 -19.63 5.55
C ALA A 23 -48.96 -18.31 6.31
N HIS A 24 -49.26 -18.35 7.60
CA HIS A 24 -49.44 -17.23 8.53
C HIS A 24 -48.30 -16.20 8.55
N GLY A 25 -48.71 -14.94 8.68
CA GLY A 25 -47.86 -13.76 8.63
C GLY A 25 -46.87 -13.63 9.79
N GLY A 26 -45.62 -13.37 9.42
CA GLY A 26 -44.67 -12.57 10.19
C GLY A 26 -44.38 -11.30 9.40
N ASN A 27 -44.79 -10.14 9.93
CA ASN A 27 -44.57 -8.82 9.34
C ASN A 27 -43.07 -8.49 9.30
N LEU A 28 -42.39 -8.74 8.18
CA LEU A 28 -41.21 -7.98 7.79
C LEU A 28 -41.70 -6.62 7.29
N VAL A 29 -41.74 -5.64 8.18
CA VAL A 29 -42.03 -4.24 7.82
C VAL A 29 -40.84 -3.73 7.00
N LYS A 30 -40.90 -3.88 5.68
CA LYS A 30 -40.16 -3.00 4.75
C LYS A 30 -40.76 -1.61 4.88
N ARG A 31 -40.23 -0.78 5.79
CA ARG A 31 -40.62 0.62 5.92
C ARG A 31 -39.83 1.43 4.89
N SER A 32 -40.29 1.42 3.64
CA SER A 32 -39.92 2.46 2.68
C SER A 32 -40.47 3.79 3.24
N LEU A 33 -39.57 4.69 3.69
CA LEU A 33 -39.92 5.98 4.30
C LEU A 33 -40.12 7.07 3.24
N LYS A 34 -40.91 6.75 2.21
CA LYS A 34 -41.03 7.50 0.94
C LYS A 34 -41.45 8.98 1.07
N ASN A 35 -41.66 9.53 2.27
CA ASN A 35 -42.11 10.90 2.52
C ASN A 35 -41.66 11.53 3.87
N THR A 36 -40.71 10.96 4.63
CA THR A 36 -40.36 11.47 5.99
C THR A 36 -38.90 11.87 6.19
N VAL A 37 -38.01 11.41 5.32
CA VAL A 37 -36.58 11.74 5.38
C VAL A 37 -36.18 12.16 3.97
N PRO A 38 -35.54 13.33 3.79
CA PRO A 38 -35.03 13.75 2.49
C PRO A 38 -34.10 12.69 1.89
N CYS A 39 -34.27 12.38 0.61
CA CYS A 39 -33.41 11.46 -0.13
C CYS A 39 -32.17 12.20 -0.63
N PHE A 40 -30.97 11.71 -0.29
CA PHE A 40 -29.71 12.17 -0.86
C PHE A 40 -29.23 11.13 -1.87
N GLU A 41 -29.28 11.45 -3.16
CA GLU A 41 -28.87 10.57 -4.27
C GLU A 41 -27.35 10.67 -4.51
N ASP A 42 -26.56 10.41 -3.46
CA ASP A 42 -25.09 10.36 -3.52
C ASP A 42 -24.54 8.93 -3.46
N GLY A 43 -25.42 7.93 -3.26
CA GLY A 43 -25.06 6.52 -3.13
C GLY A 43 -24.32 6.18 -1.82
N ARG A 44 -24.25 7.13 -0.86
CA ARG A 44 -23.62 6.94 0.44
C ARG A 44 -24.65 6.92 1.56
N PHE A 45 -24.24 6.39 2.71
CA PHE A 45 -25.05 6.45 3.91
C PHE A 45 -24.96 7.85 4.54
N TYR A 46 -26.10 8.38 4.95
CA TYR A 46 -26.24 9.69 5.58
C TYR A 46 -27.11 9.61 6.83
N ARG A 47 -27.09 10.64 7.66
CA ARG A 47 -28.03 10.80 8.78
C ARG A 47 -29.19 11.69 8.36
N ASN A 48 -30.35 11.56 9.01
CA ASN A 48 -31.49 12.39 8.70
C ASN A 48 -31.15 13.89 8.92
N PRO A 49 -31.28 14.76 7.89
CA PRO A 49 -31.05 16.21 8.04
C PRO A 49 -32.02 16.86 9.03
N ASP A 50 -33.25 16.36 9.14
CA ASP A 50 -34.31 16.97 9.95
C ASP A 50 -34.27 16.51 11.43
N ARG A 51 -33.12 16.00 11.89
CA ARG A 51 -32.97 15.52 13.27
C ARG A 51 -32.86 16.68 14.26
N PRO A 52 -33.47 16.60 15.45
CA PRO A 52 -33.39 17.68 16.43
C PRO A 52 -31.96 17.86 16.93
N GLU A 53 -31.42 19.08 16.91
CA GLU A 53 -30.04 19.40 17.32
C GLU A 53 -29.68 18.83 18.69
N HIS A 54 -30.55 19.00 19.68
CA HIS A 54 -30.36 18.48 21.04
C HIS A 54 -30.34 16.94 21.16
N LYS A 55 -30.72 16.21 20.09
CA LYS A 55 -30.71 14.73 20.06
C LYS A 55 -29.57 14.15 19.24
N MET A 56 -28.86 14.95 18.45
CA MET A 56 -27.83 14.47 17.50
C MET A 56 -26.79 13.58 18.17
N TRP A 57 -26.33 13.96 19.37
CA TRP A 57 -25.31 13.24 20.14
C TRP A 57 -25.86 12.12 21.03
N THR A 58 -27.15 11.85 21.00
CA THR A 58 -27.72 10.71 21.74
C THR A 58 -27.31 9.41 21.06
N ASN A 59 -27.00 8.38 21.84
CA ASN A 59 -26.60 7.09 21.29
C ASN A 59 -27.66 6.51 20.34
N THR A 60 -28.95 6.78 20.61
CA THR A 60 -30.05 6.29 19.76
C THR A 60 -30.08 6.98 18.41
N GLU A 61 -29.79 8.28 18.34
CA GLU A 61 -29.87 9.04 17.11
C GLU A 61 -28.59 8.95 16.30
N CYS A 62 -27.42 9.08 16.94
CA CYS A 62 -26.13 8.97 16.25
C CYS A 62 -25.85 7.55 15.71
N ALA A 63 -26.53 6.52 16.24
CA ALA A 63 -26.47 5.15 15.71
C ALA A 63 -27.37 4.92 14.47
N LYS A 64 -28.27 5.85 14.11
CA LYS A 64 -29.14 5.71 12.94
C LYS A 64 -28.52 6.35 11.71
N TYR A 65 -28.74 5.72 10.57
CA TYR A 65 -28.28 6.18 9.27
C TYR A 65 -29.22 5.68 8.17
N TYR A 66 -29.10 6.26 6.99
CA TYR A 66 -30.04 6.09 5.89
C TYR A 66 -29.28 5.94 4.58
N LEU A 67 -29.86 5.24 3.61
CA LEU A 67 -29.36 5.17 2.23
C LEU A 67 -30.52 5.49 1.29
N CYS A 68 -30.28 6.32 0.27
CA CYS A 68 -31.24 6.51 -0.80
C CYS A 68 -30.85 5.70 -2.04
N LEU A 69 -31.79 4.90 -2.56
CA LEU A 69 -31.64 4.17 -3.82
C LEU A 69 -32.90 4.41 -4.66
N ASP A 70 -32.73 4.91 -5.88
CA ASP A 70 -33.82 5.19 -6.82
C ASP A 70 -34.98 6.01 -6.21
N GLY A 71 -34.64 7.02 -5.42
CA GLY A 71 -35.61 7.87 -4.70
C GLY A 71 -36.29 7.21 -3.50
N GLU A 72 -35.91 5.98 -3.12
CA GLU A 72 -36.39 5.29 -1.92
C GLU A 72 -35.36 5.36 -0.78
N VAL A 73 -35.80 5.85 0.38
CA VAL A 73 -34.96 5.95 1.59
C VAL A 73 -35.12 4.72 2.47
N PHE A 74 -33.99 4.10 2.79
CA PHE A 74 -33.86 2.94 3.66
C PHE A 74 -33.22 3.35 4.99
N GLU A 75 -33.87 3.08 6.11
CA GLU A 75 -33.32 3.32 7.45
C GLU A 75 -32.51 2.11 7.93
N PHE A 76 -31.37 2.42 8.55
CA PHE A 76 -30.48 1.48 9.19
C PHE A 76 -30.11 1.97 10.59
N LYS A 77 -29.62 1.04 11.41
CA LYS A 77 -29.16 1.33 12.76
C LYS A 77 -27.99 0.44 13.12
N CYS A 78 -26.95 1.03 13.70
CA CYS A 78 -25.81 0.30 14.22
C CYS A 78 -26.21 -0.65 15.35
N SER A 79 -25.42 -1.71 15.53
CA SER A 79 -25.54 -2.63 16.67
C SER A 79 -25.41 -1.89 18.01
N VAL A 80 -25.98 -2.46 19.07
CA VAL A 80 -26.01 -1.84 20.40
C VAL A 80 -24.60 -1.46 20.86
N GLY A 81 -24.40 -0.18 21.20
CA GLY A 81 -23.12 0.35 21.69
C GLY A 81 -22.23 0.97 20.62
N LEU A 82 -22.57 0.82 19.33
CA LEU A 82 -21.86 1.45 18.20
C LEU A 82 -22.62 2.67 17.69
N LEU A 83 -21.88 3.66 17.20
CA LEU A 83 -22.39 4.85 16.55
C LEU A 83 -21.97 4.83 15.08
N PHE A 84 -22.81 5.37 14.20
CA PHE A 84 -22.46 5.48 12.79
C PHE A 84 -21.48 6.63 12.60
N ASP A 85 -20.45 6.46 11.79
CA ASP A 85 -19.52 7.52 11.39
C ASP A 85 -19.80 7.90 9.93
N VAL A 86 -20.28 9.12 9.68
CA VAL A 86 -20.66 9.57 8.33
C VAL A 86 -19.45 9.67 7.40
N SER A 87 -18.29 10.09 7.90
CA SER A 87 -17.09 10.21 7.07
C SER A 87 -16.54 8.84 6.67
N ARG A 88 -16.43 7.92 7.65
CA ARG A 88 -15.86 6.57 7.44
C ARG A 88 -16.85 5.53 6.93
N GLN A 89 -18.16 5.84 6.93
CA GLN A 89 -19.25 4.95 6.50
C GLN A 89 -19.31 3.61 7.25
N ILE A 90 -18.91 3.62 8.53
CA ILE A 90 -18.89 2.42 9.39
C ILE A 90 -19.59 2.69 10.72
N CYS A 91 -19.99 1.61 11.40
CA CYS A 91 -20.41 1.67 12.80
C CYS A 91 -19.19 1.40 13.70
N ASP A 92 -18.82 2.36 14.54
CA ASP A 92 -17.65 2.28 15.42
C ASP A 92 -18.03 2.61 16.87
N PHE A 93 -17.13 2.33 17.81
CA PHE A 93 -17.30 2.68 19.21
C PHE A 93 -17.40 4.19 19.39
N LYS A 94 -18.20 4.61 20.36
CA LYS A 94 -18.48 6.02 20.67
C LYS A 94 -17.23 6.90 20.82
N GLN A 95 -16.11 6.34 21.25
CA GLN A 95 -14.85 7.06 21.44
C GLN A 95 -14.18 7.46 20.12
N ASN A 96 -14.50 6.77 19.03
CA ASN A 96 -13.91 6.98 17.71
C ASN A 96 -14.83 7.79 16.79
N VAL A 97 -16.06 8.12 17.21
CA VAL A 97 -17.08 8.79 16.39
C VAL A 97 -17.28 10.21 16.90
N GLU A 98 -16.72 11.18 16.18
CA GLU A 98 -16.74 12.60 16.53
C GLU A 98 -17.64 13.45 15.63
N ASN A 99 -18.44 12.84 14.76
CA ASN A 99 -19.19 13.54 13.72
C ASN A 99 -20.71 13.35 13.80
N CYS A 100 -21.30 13.10 14.97
CA CYS A 100 -22.76 12.83 15.12
C CYS A 100 -23.68 13.96 14.62
N ASP A 101 -23.17 15.18 14.59
CA ASP A 101 -23.76 16.41 14.10
C ASP A 101 -23.69 16.56 12.57
N VAL A 102 -22.81 15.84 11.89
CA VAL A 102 -22.69 15.84 10.42
C VAL A 102 -23.81 15.01 9.78
N THR A 103 -24.56 15.59 8.85
CA THR A 103 -25.70 14.91 8.19
C THR A 103 -25.24 14.00 7.08
N ALA A 104 -24.53 14.56 6.11
CA ALA A 104 -23.93 13.83 5.01
C ALA A 104 -22.54 14.43 4.80
N GLU A 105 -21.68 13.73 4.06
CA GLU A 105 -20.44 14.35 3.61
C GLU A 105 -20.80 15.54 2.70
N ALA A 106 -20.20 16.70 2.96
CA ALA A 106 -20.41 17.87 2.13
C ALA A 106 -19.88 17.56 0.73
N ARG A 107 -20.77 17.56 -0.27
CA ARG A 107 -20.36 17.30 -1.65
C ARG A 107 -19.67 18.55 -2.17
N VAL A 108 -18.37 18.42 -2.39
CA VAL A 108 -17.59 19.46 -3.04
C VAL A 108 -18.10 19.61 -4.49
N PRO A 109 -18.51 20.82 -4.92
CA PRO A 109 -18.98 21.06 -6.28
C PRO A 109 -17.94 20.64 -7.33
N LYS A 110 -18.41 20.20 -8.49
CA LYS A 110 -17.50 19.90 -9.61
C LYS A 110 -17.01 21.21 -10.22
N PRO A 111 -15.70 21.41 -10.42
CA PRO A 111 -15.21 22.65 -11.02
C PRO A 111 -15.71 22.78 -12.46
N LEU A 112 -15.96 24.01 -12.89
CA LEU A 112 -16.38 24.30 -14.25
C LEU A 112 -15.22 24.18 -15.26
N LEU A 113 -13.98 24.32 -14.78
CA LEU A 113 -12.76 24.29 -15.58
C LEU A 113 -12.87 25.28 -16.76
N GLU A 114 -12.61 24.85 -17.99
CA GLU A 114 -12.71 25.69 -19.19
C GLU A 114 -14.14 26.21 -19.48
N ASN A 115 -15.18 25.61 -18.89
CA ASN A 115 -16.56 26.00 -19.15
C ASN A 115 -16.97 27.33 -18.48
N ALA A 116 -16.21 27.83 -17.51
CA ALA A 116 -16.51 29.09 -16.82
C ALA A 116 -16.28 30.34 -17.67
N LYS A 117 -15.71 30.21 -18.89
CA LYS A 117 -15.40 31.33 -19.80
C LYS A 117 -14.52 32.39 -19.14
N CYS A 118 -13.44 31.96 -18.48
CA CYS A 118 -12.44 32.84 -17.90
C CYS A 118 -11.75 33.72 -18.97
N GLU A 119 -11.25 34.90 -18.57
CA GLU A 119 -10.65 35.87 -19.49
C GLU A 119 -9.29 35.38 -20.03
N GLU A 120 -8.50 34.73 -19.19
CA GLU A 120 -7.19 34.17 -19.54
C GLU A 120 -7.28 32.66 -19.82
N ARG A 121 -6.51 32.18 -20.81
CA ARG A 121 -6.47 30.74 -21.14
C ARG A 121 -5.77 29.89 -20.09
N SER A 122 -4.95 30.49 -19.23
CA SER A 122 -4.28 29.84 -18.10
C SER A 122 -5.16 29.75 -16.85
N GLN A 123 -6.39 30.25 -16.90
CA GLN A 123 -7.33 30.19 -15.79
C GLN A 123 -8.37 29.09 -16.00
N LEU A 124 -8.77 28.46 -14.91
CA LEU A 124 -9.82 27.47 -14.82
C LEU A 124 -10.90 27.97 -13.84
N GLY A 125 -12.15 27.58 -14.08
CA GLY A 125 -13.27 27.97 -13.24
C GLY A 125 -13.55 27.01 -12.10
N CYS A 126 -13.71 27.55 -10.90
CA CYS A 126 -14.36 26.92 -9.75
C CYS A 126 -15.83 26.55 -10.07
N GLY A 127 -16.47 25.79 -9.19
CA GLY A 127 -17.87 25.36 -9.31
C GLY A 127 -18.86 26.53 -9.16
N ASP A 128 -18.49 27.55 -8.40
CA ASP A 128 -19.21 28.82 -8.24
C ASP A 128 -19.03 29.80 -9.42
N GLY A 129 -18.10 29.53 -10.34
CA GLY A 129 -17.76 30.38 -11.48
C GLY A 129 -16.56 31.31 -11.27
N THR A 130 -15.94 31.32 -10.10
CA THR A 130 -14.70 32.07 -9.83
C THR A 130 -13.55 31.51 -10.69
N CYS A 131 -12.76 32.39 -11.30
CA CYS A 131 -11.64 31.99 -12.16
C CYS A 131 -10.30 32.09 -11.41
N LEU A 132 -9.56 31.00 -11.34
CA LEU A 132 -8.24 30.90 -10.71
C LEU A 132 -7.20 30.37 -11.71
N PRO A 133 -5.91 30.68 -11.56
CA PRO A 133 -4.84 30.02 -12.31
C PRO A 133 -4.94 28.48 -12.25
N ASN A 134 -4.63 27.81 -13.35
CA ASN A 134 -4.72 26.35 -13.45
C ASN A 134 -3.83 25.61 -12.43
N GLU A 135 -2.74 26.23 -11.98
CA GLU A 135 -1.81 25.67 -11.00
C GLU A 135 -2.45 25.44 -9.63
N TYR A 136 -3.48 26.21 -9.27
CA TYR A 136 -4.23 26.10 -8.00
C TYR A 136 -5.29 24.99 -7.99
N PHE A 137 -5.50 24.29 -9.11
CA PHE A 137 -6.40 23.15 -9.13
C PHE A 137 -5.63 21.88 -8.80
N CYS A 138 -6.04 21.15 -7.77
CA CYS A 138 -5.44 19.89 -7.34
C CYS A 138 -4.00 20.05 -6.83
N ASP A 139 -3.72 21.14 -6.15
CA ASP A 139 -2.41 21.45 -5.55
C ASP A 139 -2.34 21.10 -4.04
N GLY A 140 -3.48 20.73 -3.45
CA GLY A 140 -3.60 20.39 -2.04
C GLY A 140 -4.03 21.55 -1.15
N SER A 141 -4.35 22.71 -1.69
CA SER A 141 -4.81 23.89 -0.96
C SER A 141 -6.20 24.28 -1.48
N VAL A 142 -7.10 24.67 -0.56
CA VAL A 142 -8.43 25.14 -0.97
C VAL A 142 -8.35 26.63 -1.28
N ASP A 143 -8.42 26.98 -2.55
CA ASP A 143 -8.37 28.34 -3.08
C ASP A 143 -9.75 28.81 -3.60
N CYS A 144 -10.57 27.90 -4.13
CA CYS A 144 -11.97 28.21 -4.43
C CYS A 144 -12.79 28.38 -3.13
N GLU A 145 -13.67 29.38 -3.05
CA GLU A 145 -14.56 29.56 -1.87
C GLU A 145 -15.47 28.35 -1.64
N ASP A 146 -15.80 27.61 -2.70
CA ASP A 146 -16.61 26.38 -2.68
C ASP A 146 -15.78 25.08 -2.58
N GLY A 147 -14.44 25.19 -2.58
CA GLY A 147 -13.48 24.08 -2.54
C GLY A 147 -13.45 23.17 -3.77
N SER A 148 -14.08 23.56 -4.87
CA SER A 148 -14.22 22.76 -6.09
C SER A 148 -12.91 22.43 -6.80
N ASP A 149 -11.88 23.23 -6.59
CA ASP A 149 -10.50 23.02 -7.03
C ASP A 149 -9.86 21.75 -6.48
N GLU A 150 -10.18 21.36 -5.25
CA GLU A 150 -9.58 20.20 -4.57
C GLU A 150 -10.53 18.98 -4.48
N GLY A 151 -11.79 19.16 -4.86
CA GLY A 151 -12.81 18.13 -4.72
C GLY A 151 -12.72 16.95 -5.71
N TRP A 152 -12.03 17.15 -6.83
CA TRP A 152 -12.09 16.26 -8.00
C TRP A 152 -10.70 15.97 -8.58
N CYS A 153 -9.76 15.60 -7.71
CA CYS A 153 -8.34 15.44 -8.05
C CYS A 153 -7.88 14.00 -8.24
N ASP A 154 -8.80 13.14 -8.70
CA ASP A 154 -8.46 11.79 -9.10
C ASP A 154 -7.80 11.75 -10.50
N VAL A 155 -7.28 10.58 -10.85
CA VAL A 155 -6.57 10.29 -12.10
C VAL A 155 -7.37 10.59 -13.38
N GLU A 156 -8.70 10.76 -13.29
CA GLU A 156 -9.58 11.07 -14.42
C GLU A 156 -10.08 12.53 -14.43
N ASN A 157 -10.12 13.20 -13.28
CA ASN A 157 -10.71 14.53 -13.14
C ASN A 157 -9.70 15.65 -12.85
N ASP A 158 -8.46 15.34 -12.47
CA ASP A 158 -7.41 16.35 -12.27
C ASP A 158 -7.09 17.05 -13.61
N PRO A 159 -7.26 18.38 -13.73
CA PRO A 159 -7.00 19.11 -14.96
C PRO A 159 -5.51 19.14 -15.34
N ASN A 160 -4.63 18.88 -14.38
CA ASN A 160 -3.17 18.82 -14.54
C ASN A 160 -2.67 17.37 -14.49
N ALA A 161 -3.53 16.38 -14.76
CA ALA A 161 -3.18 14.97 -14.76
C ALA A 161 -2.05 14.65 -15.76
N ALA A 162 -1.28 13.60 -15.44
CA ALA A 162 -0.26 13.08 -16.33
C ALA A 162 -0.87 12.59 -17.65
N ASP A 163 -0.17 12.84 -18.75
CA ASP A 163 -0.57 12.35 -20.07
C ASP A 163 -0.53 10.80 -20.13
N PRO A 164 -1.30 10.18 -21.05
CA PRO A 164 -1.15 8.78 -21.36
C PRO A 164 0.26 8.44 -21.88
N CYS A 165 0.73 7.24 -21.57
CA CYS A 165 2.05 6.74 -21.98
C CYS A 165 2.36 6.97 -23.47
N ASP A 166 3.42 7.73 -23.75
CA ASP A 166 4.00 7.89 -25.08
C ASP A 166 5.31 7.11 -25.21
N LEU A 167 5.27 5.99 -25.93
CA LEU A 167 6.41 5.10 -26.14
C LEU A 167 7.52 5.71 -27.02
N SER A 168 7.29 6.85 -27.67
CA SER A 168 8.30 7.54 -28.48
C SER A 168 9.17 8.51 -27.66
N VAL A 169 8.71 8.86 -26.46
CA VAL A 169 9.40 9.77 -25.54
C VAL A 169 9.87 9.02 -24.28
N CYS A 170 9.05 8.11 -23.77
CA CYS A 170 9.39 7.29 -22.61
C CYS A 170 10.33 6.14 -22.98
N GLU A 171 11.63 6.37 -22.83
CA GLU A 171 12.67 5.40 -23.16
C GLU A 171 13.55 5.04 -21.95
N LEU A 172 13.96 3.77 -21.90
CA LEU A 172 14.91 3.27 -20.91
C LEU A 172 16.28 3.94 -21.10
N PRO A 173 17.06 4.18 -20.01
CA PRO A 173 16.87 3.69 -18.65
C PRO A 173 16.09 4.63 -17.71
N GLU A 174 15.67 5.80 -18.18
CA GLU A 174 15.09 6.83 -17.30
C GLU A 174 13.57 6.73 -17.19
N CYS A 175 12.89 6.28 -18.25
CA CYS A 175 11.44 6.13 -18.28
C CYS A 175 11.03 4.74 -18.78
N PHE A 176 10.01 4.16 -18.16
CA PHE A 176 9.37 2.96 -18.69
C PHE A 176 7.87 3.00 -18.45
N CYS A 177 7.10 2.95 -19.53
CA CYS A 177 5.65 2.84 -19.47
C CYS A 177 5.13 1.93 -20.58
N SER A 178 3.89 1.49 -20.44
CA SER A 178 3.12 0.91 -21.52
C SER A 178 1.63 1.20 -21.31
N LYS A 179 0.83 1.07 -22.36
CA LYS A 179 -0.60 1.41 -22.31
C LYS A 179 -1.36 0.67 -21.20
N ASP A 180 -1.01 -0.59 -20.95
CA ASP A 180 -1.68 -1.46 -19.99
C ASP A 180 -0.74 -2.06 -18.93
N GLY A 181 0.54 -1.65 -18.92
CA GLY A 181 1.54 -2.11 -17.95
C GLY A 181 2.07 -3.53 -18.20
N THR A 182 1.71 -4.19 -19.30
CA THR A 182 2.00 -5.63 -19.50
C THR A 182 3.20 -5.93 -20.40
N ILE A 183 3.73 -4.92 -21.10
CA ILE A 183 4.84 -5.07 -22.05
C ILE A 183 6.13 -5.43 -21.31
N ILE A 184 6.87 -6.40 -21.83
CA ILE A 184 8.18 -6.79 -21.30
C ILE A 184 9.23 -5.69 -21.61
N PRO A 185 9.99 -5.21 -20.62
CA PRO A 185 11.08 -4.25 -20.82
C PRO A 185 12.09 -4.70 -21.86
N GLY A 186 12.56 -3.75 -22.68
CA GLY A 186 13.47 -4.04 -23.81
C GLY A 186 12.84 -4.87 -24.92
N ARG A 187 11.53 -5.15 -24.87
CA ARG A 187 10.80 -6.03 -25.80
C ARG A 187 11.43 -7.40 -25.93
N LEU A 188 12.02 -7.90 -24.85
CA LEU A 188 12.55 -9.26 -24.80
C LEU A 188 11.43 -10.28 -25.02
N GLU A 189 11.76 -11.39 -25.66
CA GLU A 189 10.85 -12.52 -25.69
C GLU A 189 10.72 -13.12 -24.30
N ARG A 190 9.51 -13.60 -23.98
CA ARG A 190 9.21 -14.24 -22.70
C ARG A 190 10.25 -15.29 -22.29
N TYR A 191 10.67 -16.17 -23.20
CA TYR A 191 11.62 -17.25 -22.91
C TYR A 191 13.04 -16.75 -22.60
N HIS A 192 13.38 -15.54 -23.02
CA HIS A 192 14.66 -14.90 -22.73
C HIS A 192 14.59 -13.94 -21.53
N THR A 193 13.43 -13.76 -20.91
CA THR A 193 13.22 -12.84 -19.80
C THR A 193 13.36 -13.60 -18.48
N PRO A 194 14.21 -13.21 -17.52
CA PRO A 194 14.24 -13.89 -16.22
C PRO A 194 12.92 -13.73 -15.48
N GLN A 195 12.56 -14.73 -14.68
CA GLN A 195 11.50 -14.55 -13.69
C GLN A 195 12.12 -14.01 -12.40
N MET A 196 11.83 -12.76 -12.10
CA MET A 196 12.17 -12.16 -10.81
C MET A 196 11.13 -12.54 -9.75
N ILE A 197 11.58 -12.87 -8.56
CA ILE A 197 10.75 -13.01 -7.35
C ILE A 197 11.25 -11.99 -6.34
N LEU A 198 10.36 -11.09 -5.91
CA LEU A 198 10.65 -10.02 -4.95
C LEU A 198 10.08 -10.43 -3.60
N LEU A 199 10.96 -10.81 -2.68
CA LEU A 199 10.59 -11.10 -1.30
C LEU A 199 10.71 -9.81 -0.49
N THR A 200 9.61 -9.40 0.16
CA THR A 200 9.64 -8.23 1.04
C THR A 200 9.11 -8.55 2.42
N PHE A 201 9.70 -7.90 3.42
CA PHE A 201 9.25 -7.96 4.81
C PHE A 201 9.05 -6.55 5.31
N ASP A 202 7.83 -6.27 5.76
CA ASP A 202 7.45 -4.99 6.30
C ASP A 202 7.61 -5.02 7.84
N ASP A 203 7.64 -3.83 8.44
CA ASP A 203 7.80 -3.58 9.87
C ASP A 203 9.21 -3.79 10.47
N ALA A 204 9.27 -3.72 11.79
CA ALA A 204 10.49 -3.74 12.57
C ALA A 204 11.25 -5.07 12.48
N ILE A 205 12.56 -4.98 12.30
CA ILE A 205 13.48 -6.10 12.53
C ILE A 205 13.89 -6.11 13.99
N ASN A 206 13.69 -7.23 14.68
CA ASN A 206 14.02 -7.39 16.08
C ASN A 206 14.33 -8.85 16.44
N PHE A 207 14.49 -9.14 17.73
CA PHE A 207 14.83 -10.48 18.20
C PHE A 207 13.75 -11.54 17.92
N GLU A 208 12.48 -11.17 17.71
CA GLU A 208 11.40 -12.12 17.44
C GLU A 208 11.48 -12.70 16.02
N ASN A 209 11.92 -11.91 15.04
CA ASN A 209 12.00 -12.32 13.64
C ASN A 209 13.42 -12.61 13.14
N TRP A 210 14.43 -12.40 13.99
CA TRP A 210 15.84 -12.61 13.64
C TRP A 210 16.17 -14.05 13.21
N GLU A 211 15.73 -15.06 13.97
CA GLU A 211 15.99 -16.48 13.65
C GLU A 211 15.29 -16.90 12.35
N LEU A 212 14.07 -16.41 12.13
CA LEU A 212 13.30 -16.65 10.90
C LEU A 212 14.11 -16.21 9.68
N TYR A 213 14.65 -15.00 9.69
CA TYR A 213 15.40 -14.47 8.56
C TYR A 213 16.74 -15.16 8.39
N THR A 214 17.55 -15.25 9.45
CA THR A 214 18.95 -15.68 9.34
C THR A 214 19.16 -17.19 9.30
N GLU A 215 18.30 -17.97 9.97
CA GLU A 215 18.49 -19.41 10.08
C GLU A 215 17.52 -20.21 9.23
N LYS A 216 16.32 -19.69 8.96
CA LYS A 216 15.28 -20.42 8.22
C LYS A 216 15.20 -20.01 6.76
N ILE A 217 15.06 -18.72 6.46
CA ILE A 217 14.79 -18.21 5.10
C ILE A 217 16.10 -17.98 4.32
N PHE A 218 17.01 -17.13 4.82
CA PHE A 218 18.21 -16.70 4.11
C PHE A 218 19.43 -17.53 4.49
N THR A 219 19.37 -18.82 4.16
CA THR A 219 20.48 -19.75 4.43
C THR A 219 21.55 -19.71 3.32
N PRO A 220 22.82 -20.01 3.62
CA PRO A 220 23.88 -20.09 2.61
C PRO A 220 23.65 -21.10 1.49
N ALA A 221 22.71 -22.03 1.68
CA ALA A 221 22.35 -23.06 0.70
C ALA A 221 21.45 -22.52 -0.43
N ARG A 222 20.65 -21.48 -0.18
CA ARG A 222 19.74 -20.91 -1.19
C ARG A 222 20.46 -19.87 -2.04
N LYS A 223 20.68 -20.21 -3.30
CA LYS A 223 21.40 -19.39 -4.26
C LYS A 223 20.61 -19.21 -5.54
N ASN A 224 20.73 -18.03 -6.12
CA ASN A 224 20.30 -17.74 -7.48
C ASN A 224 21.20 -18.48 -8.51
N PRO A 225 20.77 -18.59 -9.77
CA PRO A 225 21.55 -19.29 -10.81
C PRO A 225 22.95 -18.71 -11.08
N ASN A 226 23.21 -17.45 -10.72
CA ASN A 226 24.55 -16.84 -10.78
C ASN A 226 25.45 -17.22 -9.58
N GLY A 227 25.00 -18.10 -8.69
CA GLY A 227 25.75 -18.57 -7.52
C GLY A 227 25.69 -17.64 -6.30
N CYS A 228 24.97 -16.52 -6.41
CA CYS A 228 24.80 -15.55 -5.32
C CYS A 228 23.67 -15.95 -4.36
N PRO A 229 23.77 -15.62 -3.06
CA PRO A 229 22.67 -15.84 -2.13
C PRO A 229 21.40 -15.13 -2.60
N ILE A 230 20.24 -15.73 -2.35
CA ILE A 230 18.95 -15.08 -2.58
C ILE A 230 18.82 -13.81 -1.71
N ARG A 231 18.22 -12.75 -2.25
CA ARG A 231 18.07 -11.46 -1.58
C ARG A 231 16.60 -11.09 -1.38
N ALA A 232 16.39 -10.11 -0.52
CA ALA A 232 15.07 -9.59 -0.15
C ALA A 232 15.19 -8.11 0.20
N THR A 233 14.04 -7.45 0.28
CA THR A 233 13.88 -6.04 0.62
C THR A 233 13.16 -5.92 1.96
N TYR A 234 13.71 -5.17 2.90
CA TYR A 234 13.07 -4.92 4.19
C TYR A 234 12.57 -3.48 4.27
N PHE A 235 11.26 -3.28 4.41
CA PHE A 235 10.64 -1.98 4.62
C PHE A 235 10.55 -1.72 6.13
N ILE A 236 11.50 -0.97 6.67
CA ILE A 236 11.72 -0.84 8.12
C ILE A 236 10.91 0.31 8.70
N SER A 237 10.08 0.01 9.71
CA SER A 237 9.47 1.01 10.59
C SER A 237 10.33 1.25 11.85
N HIS A 238 10.25 2.44 12.45
CA HIS A 238 11.19 2.81 13.54
C HIS A 238 10.92 2.03 14.85
N GLN A 239 9.67 1.97 15.27
CA GLN A 239 9.33 1.46 16.60
C GLN A 239 9.74 0.00 16.76
N TYR A 240 10.41 -0.31 17.88
CA TYR A 240 10.90 -1.65 18.23
C TYR A 240 11.98 -2.23 17.31
N THR A 241 12.52 -1.46 16.35
CA THR A 241 13.60 -1.91 15.47
C THR A 241 14.93 -1.99 16.20
N ASN A 242 15.65 -3.09 15.97
CA ASN A 242 17.03 -3.28 16.33
C ASN A 242 17.93 -2.87 15.15
N TYR A 243 18.50 -1.68 15.22
CA TYR A 243 19.32 -1.13 14.14
C TYR A 243 20.65 -1.85 13.93
N ALA A 244 21.18 -2.56 14.94
CA ALA A 244 22.33 -3.43 14.73
C ALA A 244 21.99 -4.65 13.84
N GLN A 245 20.77 -5.17 13.97
CA GLN A 245 20.28 -6.24 13.09
C GLN A 245 19.96 -5.72 11.68
N VAL A 246 19.42 -4.51 11.56
CA VAL A 246 19.24 -3.83 10.26
C VAL A 246 20.60 -3.65 9.56
N GLN A 247 21.61 -3.15 10.27
CA GLN A 247 22.99 -3.02 9.76
C GLN A 247 23.53 -4.37 9.29
N ARG A 248 23.26 -5.44 10.04
CA ARG A 248 23.69 -6.79 9.66
C ARG A 248 23.00 -7.27 8.38
N MET A 249 21.68 -7.08 8.24
CA MET A 249 20.95 -7.44 7.01
C MET A 249 21.48 -6.69 5.79
N TRP A 250 21.78 -5.40 5.94
CA TRP A 250 22.40 -4.60 4.90
C TRP A 250 23.80 -5.10 4.51
N ASN A 251 24.65 -5.42 5.50
CA ASN A 251 25.98 -5.99 5.28
C ASN A 251 25.94 -7.36 4.60
N ASP A 252 24.94 -8.17 4.93
CA ASP A 252 24.74 -9.47 4.31
C ASP A 252 24.30 -9.31 2.85
N GLY A 253 23.79 -8.14 2.43
CA GLY A 253 23.48 -7.78 1.03
C GLY A 253 21.99 -7.68 0.72
N HIS A 254 21.13 -7.65 1.74
CA HIS A 254 19.72 -7.34 1.59
C HIS A 254 19.51 -5.84 1.37
N GLU A 255 18.39 -5.49 0.76
CA GLU A 255 17.99 -4.10 0.61
C GLU A 255 17.24 -3.62 1.85
N ILE A 256 17.56 -2.41 2.30
CA ILE A 256 16.86 -1.72 3.38
C ILE A 256 16.12 -0.54 2.76
N ALA A 257 14.82 -0.49 3.02
CA ALA A 257 13.89 0.51 2.54
C ALA A 257 13.08 1.08 3.71
N VAL A 258 12.38 2.18 3.47
CA VAL A 258 11.72 2.99 4.50
C VAL A 258 10.25 2.60 4.65
N HIS A 259 9.77 2.48 5.90
CA HIS A 259 8.36 2.23 6.24
C HIS A 259 7.83 3.13 7.36
N SER A 260 8.14 4.42 7.28
CA SER A 260 7.83 5.47 8.26
C SER A 260 8.47 5.33 9.65
N ILE A 261 8.41 6.41 10.44
CA ILE A 261 8.80 6.37 11.85
C ILE A 261 7.67 5.77 12.68
N THR A 262 6.48 6.37 12.56
CA THR A 262 5.43 6.12 13.56
C THR A 262 4.58 4.91 13.25
N HIS A 263 4.46 4.55 11.97
CA HIS A 263 3.46 3.61 11.48
C HIS A 263 2.05 3.95 12.02
N ARG A 264 1.75 5.26 12.13
CA ARG A 264 0.56 5.76 12.83
C ARG A 264 -0.73 5.38 12.13
N GLY A 265 -1.75 5.14 12.95
CA GLY A 265 -3.15 5.22 12.53
C GLY A 265 -3.73 6.62 12.77
N PRO A 266 -4.96 6.87 12.30
CA PRO A 266 -5.76 5.99 11.44
C PRO A 266 -5.17 5.89 10.02
N GLU A 267 -5.49 4.82 9.30
CA GLU A 267 -4.96 4.56 7.95
C GLU A 267 -5.24 5.71 6.96
N GLU A 268 -6.43 6.32 7.05
CA GLU A 268 -6.86 7.44 6.19
C GLU A 268 -5.99 8.69 6.35
N TRP A 269 -5.26 8.82 7.47
CA TRP A 269 -4.37 9.96 7.69
C TRP A 269 -3.29 10.03 6.61
N TRP A 270 -2.72 8.88 6.22
CA TRP A 270 -1.70 8.80 5.16
C TRP A 270 -2.24 9.27 3.81
N SER A 271 -3.45 8.88 3.45
CA SER A 271 -4.02 9.17 2.14
C SER A 271 -4.63 10.57 2.02
N ARG A 272 -5.18 11.14 3.11
CA ARG A 272 -5.98 12.38 3.04
C ARG A 272 -5.43 13.55 3.85
N ASN A 273 -4.83 13.29 5.00
CA ASN A 273 -4.53 14.34 5.97
C ASN A 273 -3.05 14.71 6.03
N ALA A 274 -2.16 13.77 5.71
CA ALA A 274 -0.72 14.01 5.75
C ALA A 274 -0.34 15.17 4.80
N THR A 275 0.36 16.16 5.35
CA THR A 275 0.97 17.23 4.55
C THR A 275 2.29 16.76 3.95
N ILE A 276 2.87 17.55 3.06
CA ILE A 276 4.20 17.22 2.51
C ILE A 276 5.28 17.18 3.60
N GLU A 277 5.17 18.05 4.62
CA GLU A 277 6.06 18.06 5.78
C GLU A 277 5.88 16.80 6.64
N ASP A 278 4.64 16.32 6.82
CA ASP A 278 4.40 15.06 7.51
C ASP A 278 5.04 13.88 6.76
N TRP A 279 4.93 13.85 5.42
CA TRP A 279 5.59 12.85 4.58
C TRP A 279 7.12 12.88 4.72
N PHE A 280 7.70 14.08 4.76
CA PHE A 280 9.12 14.27 5.01
C PHE A 280 9.53 13.76 6.39
N ASP A 281 8.83 14.21 7.43
CA ASP A 281 9.09 13.85 8.83
C ASP A 281 9.00 12.33 9.05
N GLU A 282 8.09 11.65 8.36
CA GLU A 282 7.90 10.20 8.47
C GLU A 282 8.90 9.40 7.62
N MET A 283 9.06 9.72 6.34
CA MET A 283 9.84 8.88 5.42
C MET A 283 11.32 9.28 5.40
N VAL A 284 11.62 10.56 5.21
CA VAL A 284 13.01 11.05 5.24
C VAL A 284 13.56 11.00 6.65
N GLY A 285 12.74 11.32 7.65
CA GLY A 285 13.10 11.14 9.06
C GLY A 285 13.50 9.68 9.36
N GLN A 286 12.74 8.70 8.86
CA GLN A 286 13.11 7.30 9.05
C GLN A 286 14.38 6.91 8.27
N ALA A 287 14.61 7.46 7.07
CA ALA A 287 15.87 7.28 6.36
C ALA A 287 17.06 7.81 7.18
N ASN A 288 16.92 8.99 7.80
CA ASN A 288 17.92 9.57 8.70
C ASN A 288 18.19 8.68 9.92
N ILE A 289 17.14 8.12 10.55
CA ILE A 289 17.30 7.19 11.67
C ILE A 289 18.05 5.92 11.24
N ILE A 290 17.67 5.32 10.11
CA ILE A 290 18.34 4.12 9.59
C ILE A 290 19.81 4.42 9.28
N ASN A 291 20.10 5.53 8.59
CA ASN A 291 21.47 5.94 8.31
C ASN A 291 22.27 6.15 9.61
N ARG A 292 21.70 6.86 10.59
CA ARG A 292 22.38 7.20 11.84
C ARG A 292 22.63 6.00 12.73
N PHE A 293 21.70 5.05 12.83
CA PHE A 293 21.76 3.99 13.85
C PHE A 293 22.07 2.60 13.29
N ALA A 294 21.94 2.40 11.97
CA ALA A 294 22.37 1.19 11.28
C ALA A 294 23.52 1.42 10.29
N ASN A 295 24.03 2.65 10.14
CA ASN A 295 25.12 2.99 9.21
C ASN A 295 24.84 2.60 7.74
N VAL A 296 23.56 2.42 7.38
CA VAL A 296 23.17 2.20 5.98
C VAL A 296 23.37 3.52 5.25
N ARG A 297 24.10 3.48 4.14
CA ARG A 297 24.39 4.66 3.32
C ARG A 297 23.10 5.31 2.82
N MET A 298 23.04 6.65 2.86
CA MET A 298 21.83 7.38 2.48
C MET A 298 21.48 7.14 1.00
N GLU A 299 22.49 7.07 0.13
CA GLU A 299 22.34 6.79 -1.31
C GLU A 299 21.83 5.37 -1.65
N GLU A 300 21.80 4.47 -0.65
CA GLU A 300 21.24 3.13 -0.78
C GLU A 300 19.81 3.02 -0.22
N LEU A 301 19.32 4.04 0.50
CA LEU A 301 17.93 4.11 1.00
C LEU A 301 17.01 4.65 -0.10
N ARG A 302 16.83 3.85 -1.15
CA ARG A 302 16.18 4.26 -2.40
C ARG A 302 14.68 4.03 -2.45
N GLY A 303 14.19 3.13 -1.60
CA GLY A 303 12.82 2.64 -1.63
C GLY A 303 12.00 3.05 -0.43
N MET A 304 10.70 3.20 -0.64
CA MET A 304 9.73 3.31 0.44
C MET A 304 8.48 2.47 0.17
N ARG A 305 7.79 2.15 1.25
CA ARG A 305 6.43 1.61 1.25
C ARG A 305 5.65 2.33 2.33
N VAL A 306 4.42 2.72 2.04
CA VAL A 306 3.57 3.43 3.00
C VAL A 306 2.89 2.43 3.95
N PRO A 307 2.81 2.73 5.26
CA PRO A 307 1.98 1.96 6.19
C PRO A 307 0.57 1.69 5.67
N PHE A 308 0.11 0.46 5.86
CA PHE A 308 -1.21 -0.01 5.43
C PHE A 308 -1.48 0.08 3.92
N LEU A 309 -0.45 0.33 3.10
CA LEU A 309 -0.55 0.57 1.65
C LEU A 309 -1.49 1.74 1.31
N ARG A 310 -1.50 2.78 2.15
CA ARG A 310 -2.37 3.96 1.98
C ARG A 310 -1.67 5.05 1.18
N VAL A 311 -1.84 5.01 -0.15
CA VAL A 311 -1.14 5.93 -1.06
C VAL A 311 -1.54 7.38 -0.77
N GLY A 312 -0.53 8.25 -0.68
CA GLY A 312 -0.62 9.65 -0.24
C GLY A 312 -0.82 10.68 -1.32
N TRP A 313 -1.49 10.31 -2.42
CA TRP A 313 -1.73 11.18 -3.59
C TRP A 313 -0.45 11.88 -4.07
N ASN A 314 -0.60 12.99 -4.76
CA ASN A 314 0.48 13.80 -5.30
C ASN A 314 1.54 14.21 -4.26
N ARG A 315 1.15 14.39 -2.99
CA ARG A 315 2.06 14.83 -1.91
C ARG A 315 3.15 13.81 -1.61
N GLN A 316 2.80 12.52 -1.59
CA GLN A 316 3.79 11.44 -1.38
C GLN A 316 4.88 11.49 -2.46
N PHE A 317 4.48 11.55 -3.73
CA PHE A 317 5.42 11.47 -4.85
C PHE A 317 6.19 12.78 -5.06
N LEU A 318 5.60 13.92 -4.70
CA LEU A 318 6.32 15.18 -4.63
C LEU A 318 7.44 15.13 -3.59
N MET A 319 7.15 14.65 -2.38
CA MET A 319 8.16 14.41 -1.35
C MET A 319 9.25 13.46 -1.88
N MET A 320 8.87 12.33 -2.47
CA MET A 320 9.84 11.38 -3.00
C MET A 320 10.79 12.01 -4.02
N LYS A 321 10.27 12.83 -4.94
CA LYS A 321 11.05 13.52 -5.96
C LYS A 321 12.05 14.50 -5.36
N GLU A 322 11.61 15.32 -4.42
CA GLU A 322 12.45 16.35 -3.80
C GLU A 322 13.57 15.78 -2.92
N PHE A 323 13.31 14.63 -2.27
CA PHE A 323 14.28 14.00 -1.35
C PHE A 323 15.06 12.83 -1.94
N GLY A 324 14.82 12.48 -3.21
CA GLY A 324 15.64 11.53 -3.95
C GLY A 324 15.31 10.06 -3.71
N PHE A 325 14.08 9.72 -3.31
CA PHE A 325 13.62 8.34 -3.37
C PHE A 325 13.47 7.91 -4.84
N VAL A 326 13.94 6.70 -5.15
CA VAL A 326 13.92 6.15 -6.52
C VAL A 326 12.61 5.45 -6.80
N TYR A 327 12.03 4.79 -5.79
CA TYR A 327 10.83 4.00 -6.00
C TYR A 327 9.87 3.94 -4.81
N ASP A 328 8.59 3.81 -5.14
CA ASP A 328 7.53 3.39 -4.23
C ASP A 328 7.14 1.93 -4.53
N SER A 329 6.64 1.24 -3.51
CA SER A 329 6.01 -0.07 -3.65
C SER A 329 4.81 -0.13 -2.74
N SER A 330 3.86 0.78 -2.96
CA SER A 330 2.63 0.89 -2.16
C SER A 330 1.36 0.75 -3.00
N MET A 331 1.44 0.88 -4.32
CA MET A 331 0.25 0.79 -5.17
C MET A 331 -0.09 -0.66 -5.49
N VAL A 332 -1.27 -1.09 -5.07
CA VAL A 332 -1.82 -2.39 -5.42
C VAL A 332 -2.54 -2.28 -6.76
N ALA A 333 -2.14 -3.05 -7.77
CA ALA A 333 -2.89 -3.12 -9.01
C ALA A 333 -4.14 -4.02 -8.84
N PRO A 334 -5.26 -3.74 -9.54
CA PRO A 334 -6.33 -4.72 -9.69
C PRO A 334 -5.77 -6.04 -10.24
N PHE A 335 -6.38 -7.15 -9.84
CA PHE A 335 -6.04 -8.45 -10.38
C PHE A 335 -6.08 -8.45 -11.91
N SER A 336 -5.00 -8.93 -12.52
CA SER A 336 -4.82 -8.95 -13.97
C SER A 336 -4.04 -10.20 -14.40
N ASN A 337 -4.30 -10.66 -15.62
CA ASN A 337 -3.55 -11.73 -16.26
C ASN A 337 -3.41 -11.39 -17.76
N PRO A 338 -2.20 -11.03 -18.24
CA PRO A 338 -0.93 -11.05 -17.53
C PRO A 338 -0.83 -9.99 -16.40
N PRO A 339 0.04 -10.21 -15.39
CA PRO A 339 0.34 -9.23 -14.34
C PRO A 339 1.14 -8.04 -14.89
N LEU A 340 1.21 -6.94 -14.13
CA LEU A 340 1.86 -5.70 -14.54
C LEU A 340 3.35 -5.69 -14.21
N TRP A 341 4.15 -5.14 -15.12
CA TRP A 341 5.55 -4.79 -14.87
C TRP A 341 5.63 -3.46 -14.08
N PRO A 342 6.73 -3.22 -13.34
CA PRO A 342 7.03 -1.90 -12.79
C PRO A 342 7.04 -0.84 -13.89
N TYR A 343 6.70 0.39 -13.54
CA TYR A 343 6.63 1.51 -14.48
C TYR A 343 7.09 2.80 -13.78
N THR A 344 7.42 3.82 -14.56
CA THR A 344 7.72 5.15 -14.01
C THR A 344 6.50 6.05 -14.03
N LEU A 345 6.46 7.03 -13.13
CA LEU A 345 5.38 7.99 -12.98
C LEU A 345 5.55 9.24 -13.86
N ASP A 346 6.39 9.17 -14.90
CA ASP A 346 6.46 10.17 -15.97
C ASP A 346 5.10 10.35 -16.66
N TYR A 347 4.33 9.27 -16.77
CA TYR A 347 3.02 9.21 -17.43
C TYR A 347 1.95 8.62 -16.52
N LYS A 348 0.70 8.71 -16.96
CA LYS A 348 -0.47 8.16 -16.28
C LYS A 348 -0.29 6.66 -15.96
N MET A 349 -0.71 6.28 -14.76
CA MET A 349 -0.68 4.88 -14.31
C MET A 349 -1.43 3.95 -15.29
N PRO A 350 -0.89 2.76 -15.58
CA PRO A 350 -1.50 1.81 -16.53
C PRO A 350 -2.67 1.00 -15.95
N HIS A 351 -3.15 1.33 -14.75
CA HIS A 351 -4.23 0.64 -14.08
C HIS A 351 -5.07 1.60 -13.22
N ALA A 352 -6.28 1.18 -12.88
CA ALA A 352 -7.13 1.92 -11.96
C ALA A 352 -6.53 1.95 -10.54
N CYS A 353 -6.78 3.03 -9.81
CA CYS A 353 -6.46 3.12 -8.39
C CYS A 353 -7.33 2.13 -7.61
N ASN A 354 -6.72 1.08 -7.05
CA ASN A 354 -7.44 -0.04 -6.45
C ASN A 354 -7.35 -0.02 -4.93
N GLY A 355 -8.49 -0.24 -4.27
CA GLY A 355 -8.63 -0.28 -2.82
C GLY A 355 -9.62 0.76 -2.31
N ASN A 356 -10.20 0.50 -1.14
CA ASN A 356 -11.19 1.39 -0.54
C ASN A 356 -10.54 2.71 -0.14
N ASN A 357 -11.08 3.85 -0.59
CA ASN A 357 -10.59 5.20 -0.27
C ASN A 357 -9.09 5.41 -0.56
N GLN A 358 -8.57 4.77 -1.61
CA GLN A 358 -7.20 5.02 -2.08
C GLN A 358 -7.11 6.32 -2.86
N TYR A 359 -5.99 7.02 -2.72
CA TYR A 359 -5.75 8.31 -3.35
C TYR A 359 -4.41 8.23 -4.12
N CYS A 360 -4.46 7.65 -5.31
CA CYS A 360 -3.28 7.45 -6.17
C CYS A 360 -2.84 8.76 -6.83
N PRO A 361 -1.56 8.92 -7.24
CA PRO A 361 -1.10 10.15 -7.87
C PRO A 361 -1.80 10.37 -9.20
N SER A 362 -2.22 11.60 -9.45
CA SER A 362 -2.82 12.04 -10.71
C SER A 362 -1.80 12.71 -11.63
N ARG A 363 -0.76 13.33 -11.07
CA ARG A 363 0.24 14.13 -11.80
C ARG A 363 1.49 13.35 -12.17
N SER A 364 2.34 13.95 -13.02
CA SER A 364 3.60 13.38 -13.48
C SER A 364 4.74 13.60 -12.48
N TYR A 365 5.43 12.51 -12.14
CA TYR A 365 6.64 12.48 -11.31
C TYR A 365 7.78 11.76 -12.04
N PRO A 366 8.43 12.44 -13.00
CA PRO A 366 9.46 11.84 -13.84
C PRO A 366 10.58 11.16 -13.05
N GLY A 367 10.93 9.95 -13.45
CA GLY A 367 12.03 9.16 -12.86
C GLY A 367 11.69 8.43 -11.56
N ILE A 368 10.53 8.66 -10.95
CA ILE A 368 10.06 7.82 -9.83
C ILE A 368 9.49 6.52 -10.38
N TRP A 369 10.00 5.40 -9.89
CA TRP A 369 9.50 4.07 -10.22
C TRP A 369 8.40 3.62 -9.27
N GLU A 370 7.35 3.02 -9.80
CA GLU A 370 6.37 2.25 -9.04
C GLU A 370 6.66 0.76 -9.23
N LEU A 371 7.12 0.10 -8.17
CA LEU A 371 7.16 -1.36 -8.07
C LEU A 371 5.79 -1.87 -7.65
N VAL A 372 4.90 -1.85 -8.64
CA VAL A 372 3.48 -2.15 -8.49
C VAL A 372 3.24 -3.51 -7.84
N MET A 373 2.35 -3.51 -6.84
CA MET A 373 1.97 -4.71 -6.09
C MET A 373 0.83 -5.45 -6.82
N ASN A 374 1.21 -6.39 -7.68
CA ASN A 374 0.24 -7.28 -8.32
C ASN A 374 -0.45 -8.19 -7.30
N GLN A 375 -1.79 -8.22 -7.32
CA GLN A 375 -2.55 -9.09 -6.43
C GLN A 375 -2.25 -10.59 -6.70
N LEU A 376 -2.15 -11.35 -5.62
CA LEU A 376 -2.11 -12.80 -5.64
C LEU A 376 -3.54 -13.35 -5.71
N GLU A 377 -3.69 -14.50 -6.37
CA GLU A 377 -4.95 -15.25 -6.42
C GLU A 377 -4.86 -16.44 -5.47
N ALA A 378 -5.83 -16.53 -4.56
CA ALA A 378 -5.91 -17.53 -3.51
C ALA A 378 -7.33 -18.13 -3.48
N GLY A 379 -7.57 -19.12 -4.33
CA GLY A 379 -8.91 -19.67 -4.54
C GLY A 379 -9.80 -18.68 -5.31
N GLU A 380 -10.91 -18.28 -4.71
CA GLU A 380 -11.86 -17.29 -5.29
C GLU A 380 -11.56 -15.85 -4.87
N TYR A 381 -10.48 -15.63 -4.09
CA TYR A 381 -10.13 -14.33 -3.54
C TYR A 381 -8.80 -13.84 -4.12
N THR A 382 -8.65 -12.52 -4.11
CA THR A 382 -7.40 -11.84 -4.47
C THR A 382 -6.89 -11.01 -3.30
N CYS A 383 -5.57 -10.91 -3.15
CA CYS A 383 -4.93 -10.24 -2.02
C CYS A 383 -3.67 -9.51 -2.46
N GLY A 384 -3.40 -8.33 -1.86
CA GLY A 384 -2.17 -7.59 -2.11
C GLY A 384 -0.99 -8.16 -1.31
N MET A 385 -1.16 -8.26 0.01
CA MET A 385 -0.19 -8.87 0.94
C MET A 385 -0.53 -10.33 1.20
N VAL A 386 0.47 -11.19 1.41
CA VAL A 386 0.24 -12.63 1.63
C VAL A 386 -0.60 -12.89 2.89
N ASP A 387 -0.42 -12.08 3.93
CA ASP A 387 -1.17 -12.18 5.19
C ASP A 387 -2.62 -11.69 5.10
N THR A 388 -2.98 -10.95 4.04
CA THR A 388 -4.35 -10.52 3.75
C THR A 388 -5.13 -11.50 2.88
N CYS A 389 -4.47 -12.54 2.38
CA CYS A 389 -5.13 -13.66 1.71
C CYS A 389 -6.01 -14.45 2.70
N PRO A 390 -6.99 -15.24 2.22
CA PRO A 390 -7.97 -15.92 3.07
C PRO A 390 -7.33 -16.70 4.25
N PRO A 391 -7.77 -16.48 5.50
CA PRO A 391 -7.05 -16.94 6.70
C PRO A 391 -7.16 -18.45 6.98
N HIS A 392 -8.02 -19.17 6.25
CA HIS A 392 -8.38 -20.57 6.51
C HIS A 392 -7.65 -21.58 5.62
N MET A 393 -6.53 -21.20 4.99
CA MET A 393 -5.69 -22.12 4.22
C MET A 393 -4.85 -23.01 5.15
N ASN A 394 -4.65 -24.28 4.78
CA ASN A 394 -3.61 -25.14 5.38
C ASN A 394 -2.28 -24.98 4.63
N GLY A 395 -1.19 -25.56 5.14
CA GLY A 395 0.13 -25.44 4.50
C GLY A 395 0.19 -25.88 3.03
N GLU A 396 -0.54 -26.94 2.65
CA GLU A 396 -0.55 -27.41 1.27
C GLU A 396 -1.31 -26.45 0.33
N ASP A 397 -2.41 -25.85 0.81
CA ASP A 397 -3.13 -24.81 0.07
C ASP A 397 -2.26 -23.56 -0.14
N VAL A 398 -1.50 -23.17 0.89
CA VAL A 398 -0.52 -22.07 0.81
C VAL A 398 0.58 -22.37 -0.22
N TYR A 399 1.15 -23.57 -0.20
CA TYR A 399 2.15 -23.98 -1.19
C TYR A 399 1.57 -23.95 -2.62
N ARG A 400 0.35 -24.47 -2.82
CA ARG A 400 -0.34 -24.42 -4.11
C ARG A 400 -0.62 -23.00 -4.56
N MET A 401 -1.02 -22.11 -3.65
CA MET A 401 -1.18 -20.68 -3.93
C MET A 401 0.12 -20.10 -4.46
N PHE A 402 1.26 -20.31 -3.80
CA PHE A 402 2.55 -19.79 -4.28
C PHE A 402 2.91 -20.34 -5.67
N VAL A 403 2.78 -21.64 -5.89
CA VAL A 403 3.08 -22.28 -7.20
C VAL A 403 2.14 -21.77 -8.30
N HIS A 404 0.85 -21.59 -7.99
CA HIS A 404 -0.14 -21.07 -8.92
C HIS A 404 0.21 -19.65 -9.37
N ASN A 405 0.48 -18.76 -8.41
CA ASN A 405 0.85 -17.37 -8.70
C ASN A 405 2.20 -17.30 -9.42
N PHE A 406 3.19 -18.12 -9.05
CA PHE A 406 4.43 -18.25 -9.81
C PHE A 406 4.17 -18.64 -11.27
N LYS A 407 3.36 -19.66 -11.51
CA LYS A 407 3.01 -20.09 -12.87
C LYS A 407 2.28 -19.00 -13.65
N ARG A 408 1.39 -18.22 -13.01
CA ARG A 408 0.72 -17.08 -13.66
C ARG A 408 1.74 -16.09 -14.22
N HIS A 409 2.75 -15.71 -13.45
CA HIS A 409 3.80 -14.79 -13.91
C HIS A 409 4.74 -15.49 -14.93
N TYR A 410 5.25 -16.66 -14.57
CA TYR A 410 6.25 -17.42 -15.35
C TYR A 410 5.75 -17.87 -16.73
N HIS A 411 4.45 -18.18 -16.83
CA HIS A 411 3.79 -18.62 -18.06
C HIS A 411 3.18 -17.52 -18.92
N SER A 412 3.08 -16.29 -18.40
CA SER A 412 2.57 -15.13 -19.13
C SER A 412 3.71 -14.20 -19.56
N ASN A 413 3.80 -12.98 -19.03
CA ASN A 413 4.79 -11.97 -19.41
C ASN A 413 6.03 -11.91 -18.51
N ARG A 414 6.17 -12.81 -17.51
CA ARG A 414 7.28 -12.84 -16.55
C ARG A 414 7.47 -11.55 -15.73
N ALA A 415 6.42 -10.74 -15.56
CA ALA A 415 6.48 -9.62 -14.63
C ALA A 415 6.92 -10.11 -13.22
N PRO A 416 7.65 -9.30 -12.44
CA PRO A 416 8.14 -9.70 -11.13
C PRO A 416 7.02 -10.25 -10.25
N LEU A 417 7.25 -11.43 -9.66
CA LEU A 417 6.35 -11.99 -8.66
C LEU A 417 6.71 -11.39 -7.31
N GLY A 418 5.87 -10.50 -6.81
CA GLY A 418 6.01 -9.98 -5.46
C GLY A 418 5.37 -10.90 -4.43
N LEU A 419 6.12 -11.22 -3.37
CA LEU A 419 5.64 -11.92 -2.19
C LEU A 419 5.96 -11.04 -0.97
N TYR A 420 4.91 -10.39 -0.47
CA TYR A 420 5.01 -9.33 0.53
C TYR A 420 4.46 -9.83 1.87
N PHE A 421 5.26 -9.74 2.92
CA PHE A 421 4.98 -10.39 4.20
C PHE A 421 5.10 -9.46 5.41
N HIS A 422 4.27 -9.72 6.41
CA HIS A 422 4.60 -9.43 7.80
C HIS A 422 5.20 -10.68 8.47
N SER A 423 6.25 -10.51 9.29
CA SER A 423 6.95 -11.64 9.92
C SER A 423 6.03 -12.53 10.78
N THR A 424 4.99 -11.93 11.36
CA THR A 424 4.01 -12.61 12.22
C THR A 424 3.22 -13.69 11.49
N TRP A 425 3.10 -13.61 10.16
CA TRP A 425 2.44 -14.62 9.33
C TRP A 425 3.10 -15.99 9.44
N PHE A 426 4.42 -16.02 9.63
CA PHE A 426 5.21 -17.24 9.79
C PHE A 426 5.12 -17.89 11.18
N ARG A 427 4.34 -17.32 12.12
CA ARG A 427 4.05 -17.98 13.42
C ARG A 427 3.32 -19.32 13.23
N LYS A 428 2.64 -19.52 12.10
CA LYS A 428 2.08 -20.82 11.70
C LYS A 428 3.15 -21.65 11.02
N GLN A 429 3.63 -22.70 11.68
CA GLN A 429 4.71 -23.56 11.17
C GLN A 429 4.40 -24.15 9.78
N GLU A 430 3.16 -24.58 9.53
CA GLU A 430 2.76 -25.11 8.22
C GLU A 430 2.94 -24.10 7.07
N TYR A 431 2.80 -22.79 7.35
CA TYR A 431 2.97 -21.73 6.35
C TYR A 431 4.44 -21.49 6.07
N LEU A 432 5.27 -21.52 7.11
CA LEU A 432 6.72 -21.48 6.97
C LEU A 432 7.22 -22.68 6.16
N ASP A 433 6.80 -23.90 6.49
CA ASP A 433 7.23 -25.11 5.78
C ASP A 433 6.81 -25.07 4.30
N ALA A 434 5.59 -24.61 4.02
CA ALA A 434 5.09 -24.41 2.66
C ALA A 434 5.92 -23.38 1.88
N PHE A 435 6.26 -22.25 2.51
CA PHE A 435 7.07 -21.21 1.92
C PHE A 435 8.51 -21.67 1.68
N LEU A 436 9.15 -22.34 2.64
CA LEU A 436 10.50 -22.88 2.48
C LEU A 436 10.56 -23.91 1.35
N ARG A 437 9.55 -24.79 1.25
CA ARG A 437 9.41 -25.71 0.12
C ARG A 437 9.31 -24.98 -1.21
N PHE A 438 8.49 -23.92 -1.28
CA PHE A 438 8.40 -23.10 -2.48
C PHE A 438 9.75 -22.48 -2.85
N LEU A 439 10.47 -21.87 -1.91
CA LEU A 439 11.79 -21.29 -2.14
C LEU A 439 12.78 -22.32 -2.70
N ASP A 440 12.85 -23.50 -2.06
CA ASP A 440 13.78 -24.56 -2.44
C ASP A 440 13.49 -25.15 -3.82
N GLU A 441 12.23 -25.15 -4.25
CA GLU A 441 11.84 -25.61 -5.59
C GLU A 441 12.09 -24.55 -6.66
N MET A 442 11.77 -23.28 -6.39
CA MET A 442 11.97 -22.18 -7.34
C MET A 442 13.46 -21.90 -7.57
N ALA A 443 14.30 -22.03 -6.53
CA ALA A 443 15.75 -21.86 -6.65
C ALA A 443 16.42 -22.92 -7.57
N LYS A 444 15.72 -23.99 -7.96
CA LYS A 444 16.23 -25.00 -8.92
C LYS A 444 16.09 -24.57 -10.37
N TYR A 445 15.28 -23.56 -10.66
CA TYR A 445 15.07 -23.10 -12.03
C TYR A 445 16.27 -22.24 -12.48
N PRO A 446 16.82 -22.47 -13.69
CA PRO A 446 18.01 -21.76 -14.16
C PRO A 446 17.75 -20.29 -14.55
N ASP A 447 16.49 -19.89 -14.65
CA ASP A 447 16.03 -18.57 -15.10
C ASP A 447 15.13 -17.86 -14.08
N VAL A 448 15.10 -18.33 -12.83
CA VAL A 448 14.38 -17.71 -11.71
C VAL A 448 15.38 -17.08 -10.73
N TYR A 449 15.16 -15.82 -10.37
CA TYR A 449 16.05 -15.05 -9.50
C TYR A 449 15.27 -14.39 -8.37
N PHE A 450 15.71 -14.60 -7.13
CA PHE A 450 15.26 -13.89 -5.94
C PHE A 450 16.14 -12.65 -5.75
N VAL A 451 15.59 -11.50 -6.08
CA VAL A 451 16.32 -10.22 -6.13
C VAL A 451 15.64 -9.19 -5.24
N THR A 452 16.39 -8.16 -4.86
CA THR A 452 15.81 -7.01 -4.17
C THR A 452 14.99 -6.15 -5.13
N ASN A 453 14.24 -5.20 -4.58
CA ASN A 453 13.42 -4.27 -5.35
C ASN A 453 14.31 -3.36 -6.23
N ASN A 454 15.38 -2.79 -5.66
CA ASN A 454 16.35 -2.01 -6.43
C ASN A 454 17.03 -2.87 -7.50
N GLN A 455 17.39 -4.12 -7.22
CA GLN A 455 17.95 -5.02 -8.25
C GLN A 455 16.96 -5.27 -9.39
N ALA A 456 15.66 -5.35 -9.11
CA ALA A 456 14.65 -5.44 -10.15
C ALA A 456 14.61 -4.16 -11.00
N ILE A 457 14.66 -2.98 -10.39
CA ILE A 457 14.76 -1.70 -11.11
C ILE A 457 16.02 -1.63 -11.97
N GLU A 458 17.18 -2.03 -11.46
CA GLU A 458 18.42 -2.05 -12.25
C GLU A 458 18.29 -2.94 -13.49
N TRP A 459 17.56 -4.07 -13.39
CA TRP A 459 17.21 -4.88 -14.57
C TRP A 459 16.18 -4.18 -15.48
N MET A 460 15.18 -3.50 -14.92
CA MET A 460 14.23 -2.70 -15.71
C MET A 460 14.95 -1.64 -16.55
N ARG A 461 15.92 -0.93 -15.95
CA ARG A 461 16.73 0.11 -16.59
C ARG A 461 17.62 -0.45 -17.70
N ASN A 462 18.12 -1.68 -17.54
CA ASN A 462 18.95 -2.35 -18.54
C ASN A 462 18.54 -3.83 -18.75
N PRO A 463 17.44 -4.08 -19.49
CA PRO A 463 16.87 -5.42 -19.65
C PRO A 463 17.88 -6.38 -20.26
N THR A 464 18.26 -7.40 -19.49
CA THR A 464 19.29 -8.37 -19.86
C THR A 464 18.68 -9.75 -19.97
N ALA A 465 18.97 -10.46 -21.07
CA ALA A 465 18.42 -11.79 -21.32
C ALA A 465 18.93 -12.84 -20.30
N SER A 466 18.11 -13.84 -20.00
CA SER A 466 18.38 -14.84 -18.95
C SER A 466 19.75 -15.53 -19.09
N ASN A 467 20.20 -15.79 -20.30
CA ASN A 467 21.50 -16.42 -20.59
C ASN A 467 22.71 -15.51 -20.31
N GLN A 468 22.51 -14.20 -20.15
CA GLN A 468 23.55 -13.19 -19.90
C GLN A 468 23.60 -12.76 -18.42
N LEU A 469 22.61 -13.14 -17.60
CA LEU A 469 22.51 -12.73 -16.20
C LEU A 469 23.61 -13.26 -15.29
N GLY A 470 24.35 -14.29 -15.73
CA GLY A 470 25.57 -14.74 -15.06
C GLY A 470 26.61 -13.62 -14.93
N HIS A 471 26.61 -12.63 -15.83
CA HIS A 471 27.53 -11.48 -15.84
C HIS A 471 26.83 -10.14 -15.62
N PHE A 472 25.54 -10.14 -15.26
CA PHE A 472 24.82 -8.89 -15.00
C PHE A 472 25.29 -8.30 -13.67
N GLU A 473 26.12 -7.25 -13.76
CA GLU A 473 26.84 -6.63 -12.64
C GLU A 473 25.94 -6.28 -11.44
N PRO A 474 24.76 -5.65 -11.61
CA PRO A 474 23.89 -5.30 -10.47
C PRO A 474 23.40 -6.49 -9.64
N TRP A 475 23.38 -7.69 -10.21
CA TRP A 475 22.96 -8.91 -9.52
C TRP A 475 24.13 -9.75 -8.98
N GLN A 476 25.37 -9.29 -9.18
CA GLN A 476 26.55 -9.96 -8.63
C GLN A 476 26.69 -9.64 -7.13
N CYS A 477 27.00 -10.67 -6.35
CA CYS A 477 27.17 -10.60 -4.90
C CYS A 477 28.62 -10.27 -4.52
N ARG A 478 29.20 -9.26 -5.16
CA ARG A 478 30.54 -8.78 -4.77
C ARG A 478 30.51 -8.32 -3.31
N PRO A 479 31.55 -8.63 -2.52
CA PRO A 479 31.63 -8.13 -1.16
C PRO A 479 31.51 -6.61 -1.15
N LYS A 480 30.60 -6.10 -0.32
CA LYS A 480 30.44 -4.65 -0.14
C LYS A 480 31.73 -4.09 0.46
N GLN A 481 32.21 -2.98 -0.09
CA GLN A 481 33.33 -2.24 0.49
C GLN A 481 32.78 -1.44 1.67
N LEU A 482 32.97 -1.97 2.88
CA LEU A 482 32.45 -1.42 4.12
C LEU A 482 33.57 -0.74 4.90
N ASP A 483 33.33 0.51 5.30
CA ASP A 483 34.17 1.20 6.28
C ASP A 483 34.09 0.49 7.64
N PRO A 484 35.10 0.65 8.52
CA PRO A 484 35.10 0.01 9.84
C PRO A 484 33.84 0.29 10.69
N GLN A 485 33.25 1.48 10.55
CA GLN A 485 32.01 1.88 11.22
C GLN A 485 30.75 1.24 10.61
N GLU A 486 30.80 0.90 9.32
CA GLU A 486 29.71 0.27 8.57
C GLU A 486 29.62 -1.23 8.83
N GLN A 487 30.69 -1.83 9.36
CA GLN A 487 30.70 -3.23 9.76
C GLN A 487 29.82 -3.46 10.99
N ALA A 488 28.89 -4.41 10.87
CA ALA A 488 27.98 -4.78 11.94
C ALA A 488 28.76 -5.33 13.13
N CYS A 489 28.52 -4.77 14.31
CA CYS A 489 29.14 -5.20 15.55
C CYS A 489 28.58 -6.56 16.01
N ASN A 490 29.41 -7.32 16.73
CA ASN A 490 28.98 -8.59 17.33
C ASN A 490 28.16 -8.39 18.62
N LEU A 491 28.42 -7.29 19.34
CA LEU A 491 27.80 -6.95 20.62
C LEU A 491 27.19 -5.55 20.52
N PRO A 492 25.89 -5.44 20.22
CA PRO A 492 25.23 -4.14 20.11
C PRO A 492 25.05 -3.50 21.49
N ARG A 493 25.03 -2.17 21.51
CA ARG A 493 24.63 -1.39 22.68
C ARG A 493 23.12 -1.34 22.73
N THR A 494 22.54 -1.61 23.89
CA THR A 494 21.11 -1.45 24.15
C THR A 494 20.88 -0.17 24.95
N CYS A 495 20.34 0.83 24.28
CA CYS A 495 20.10 2.16 24.83
C CYS A 495 18.70 2.22 25.45
N LYS A 496 18.62 2.50 26.76
CA LYS A 496 17.36 2.84 27.42
C LYS A 496 17.14 4.34 27.30
N LEU A 497 16.16 4.74 26.50
CA LEU A 497 15.96 6.12 26.07
C LEU A 497 14.57 6.61 26.44
N HIS A 498 14.48 7.80 27.04
CA HIS A 498 13.19 8.41 27.32
C HIS A 498 12.61 9.03 26.04
N SER A 499 11.34 8.78 25.73
CA SER A 499 10.61 9.46 24.67
C SER A 499 9.71 10.55 25.25
N ARG A 500 9.99 11.81 24.94
CA ARG A 500 9.13 12.95 25.32
C ARG A 500 7.72 12.82 24.75
N VAL A 501 7.62 12.34 23.50
CA VAL A 501 6.35 12.24 22.76
C VAL A 501 5.51 11.07 23.27
N LEU A 502 6.12 9.90 23.46
CA LEU A 502 5.41 8.71 23.93
C LEU A 502 5.27 8.65 25.46
N GLN A 503 5.88 9.59 26.18
CA GLN A 503 5.90 9.69 27.65
C GLN A 503 6.34 8.40 28.36
N GLN A 504 7.20 7.61 27.72
CA GLN A 504 7.68 6.34 28.25
C GLN A 504 9.10 6.04 27.79
N ASP A 505 9.76 5.14 28.51
CA ASP A 505 11.07 4.64 28.13
C ASP A 505 10.95 3.64 26.98
N ARG A 506 11.82 3.77 25.99
CA ARG A 506 11.98 2.88 24.86
C ARG A 506 13.40 2.34 24.81
N TYR A 507 13.55 1.19 24.16
CA TYR A 507 14.85 0.55 23.97
C TYR A 507 15.23 0.64 22.49
N LEU A 508 16.48 1.04 22.23
CA LEU A 508 17.05 1.08 20.89
C LEU A 508 18.38 0.34 20.91
N ALA A 509 18.53 -0.66 20.03
CA ALA A 509 19.76 -1.42 19.88
C ALA A 509 20.53 -0.94 18.64
N THR A 510 21.80 -0.57 18.81
CA THR A 510 22.67 -0.06 17.73
C THR A 510 24.14 -0.40 18.00
N CYS A 511 24.96 -0.42 16.95
CA CYS A 511 26.42 -0.48 17.07
C CYS A 511 27.05 0.87 17.38
N ASN A 512 26.28 1.95 17.23
CA ASN A 512 26.73 3.32 17.43
C ASN A 512 26.55 3.76 18.90
N GLU A 513 26.94 5.00 19.19
CA GLU A 513 26.71 5.57 20.51
C GLU A 513 25.22 5.79 20.77
N CYS A 514 24.81 5.62 22.03
CA CYS A 514 23.44 5.86 22.42
C CYS A 514 23.10 7.35 22.28
N PRO A 515 21.97 7.70 21.66
CA PRO A 515 21.50 9.07 21.63
C PRO A 515 21.07 9.53 23.03
N ALA A 516 20.85 10.84 23.21
CA ALA A 516 20.40 11.40 24.48
C ALA A 516 18.92 11.05 24.76
N GLN A 517 18.10 11.03 23.71
CA GLN A 517 16.68 10.70 23.76
C GLN A 517 16.29 9.69 22.70
N TYR A 518 15.08 9.14 22.85
CA TYR A 518 14.53 8.23 21.85
C TYR A 518 14.25 9.00 20.55
N PRO A 519 14.86 8.63 19.41
CA PRO A 519 14.59 9.25 18.13
C PRO A 519 13.10 9.22 17.80
N TRP A 520 12.59 10.29 17.18
CA TRP A 520 11.20 10.37 16.77
C TRP A 520 11.02 11.40 15.65
N ILE A 521 9.77 11.61 15.19
CA ILE A 521 9.41 12.72 14.30
C ILE A 521 10.00 14.03 14.84
N ARG A 522 10.69 14.79 13.97
CA ARG A 522 11.36 16.07 14.26
C ARG A 522 12.47 16.00 15.32
N ASN A 523 12.89 14.81 15.71
CA ASN A 523 14.07 14.56 16.56
C ASN A 523 14.69 13.21 16.16
N GLU A 524 14.91 13.01 14.86
CA GLU A 524 15.38 11.77 14.25
C GLU A 524 16.78 11.35 14.73
N PHE A 525 17.56 12.29 15.27
CA PHE A 525 18.89 12.01 15.82
C PHE A 525 18.91 11.80 17.33
N GLY A 526 17.78 12.05 18.02
CA GLY A 526 17.66 11.88 19.48
C GLY A 526 18.59 12.81 20.27
N LEU A 527 18.75 14.05 19.82
CA LEU A 527 19.71 15.02 20.38
C LEU A 527 19.11 15.93 21.45
N ASP A 528 17.80 16.16 21.41
CA ASP A 528 17.11 17.11 22.29
C ASP A 528 17.06 16.70 23.77
#